data_AF-A0A9D5BF79-F1
#
_entry.id   AF-A0A9D5BF79-F1
#
_cell.length_a   1.000
_cell.length_b   1.000
_cell.length_c   1.000
_cell.angle_alpha   90.00
_cell.angle_beta   90.00
_cell.angle_gamma   90.00
#
_symmetry.space_group_name_H-M   'P 1'
#
loop_
_entity.id
_entity.type
_entity.pdbx_description
1 polymer ?
#
loop_
_entity_poly.entity_id
_entity_poly.type
_entity_poly.pdbx_seq_one_letter_code
_entity_poly.pdbx_strand_id
1 'polypeptide(L)'
;MVTSITRKLKTHSMVKFSELTIDTFRMLQCLEWEPSGSFYQSSGSKLSQNGATGTGRISYLQDIADPTLPANPWKAILYRPSLTHFIAVLATICEELPLDGILLVYLSASGAGSSGAGHNESGCLNFGSRGDKGSNCIYPSDFLPFTRRPLLLVIDNDNSNAFKVIAEASKGESVAMLLSPSRLPPIASDFSHTSNGSLFTMFLTAPLQAFCLLLGFSGTDIDLDLYNKAEMLLSSSLNNWGLALASSDTLDPVWGQVLGDPFIRRLLLRFIFCQTVLTLYAPVYNKNEFLPTCVPSLPKPVLSPSYSYQSVILHLASIFSATKYFIFSEDVSPETVSTNVD
;
A
#
# COMPACT_ATOMS: atom_id res chain seq x y z
N MET A 1 38.35 6.54 -14.41
CA MET A 1 38.11 7.99 -14.27
C MET A 1 37.20 8.40 -15.41
N VAL A 2 35.89 8.53 -15.18
CA VAL A 2 34.97 9.13 -16.17
C VAL A 2 34.77 10.57 -15.71
N THR A 3 35.36 11.48 -16.46
CA THR A 3 35.21 12.92 -16.26
C THR A 3 34.14 13.40 -17.23
N SER A 4 32.95 13.72 -16.72
CA SER A 4 32.05 14.67 -17.37
C SER A 4 31.31 15.42 -16.28
N ILE A 5 31.68 16.69 -16.12
CA ILE A 5 31.00 17.66 -15.26
C ILE A 5 30.10 18.48 -16.18
N THR A 6 28.80 18.40 -15.95
CA THR A 6 27.89 19.53 -16.17
C THR A 6 26.82 19.52 -15.08
N ARG A 7 27.04 20.34 -14.05
CA ARG A 7 26.05 20.64 -13.01
C ARG A 7 25.00 21.60 -13.56
N LYS A 8 23.74 21.15 -13.57
CA LYS A 8 22.62 21.93 -13.01
C LYS A 8 21.43 21.02 -12.69
N LEU A 9 21.56 20.24 -11.62
CA LEU A 9 20.38 19.66 -10.95
C LEU A 9 19.72 20.78 -10.15
N LYS A 10 18.74 21.44 -10.77
CA LYS A 10 17.68 22.13 -10.05
C LYS A 10 16.36 21.71 -10.66
N THR A 11 15.76 20.67 -10.11
CA THR A 11 14.38 20.31 -10.40
C THR A 11 13.68 20.01 -9.08
N HIS A 12 13.21 21.08 -8.41
CA HIS A 12 11.97 20.92 -7.66
C HIS A 12 10.88 20.75 -8.70
N SER A 13 10.52 19.51 -9.02
CA SER A 13 9.27 19.22 -9.73
C SER A 13 8.14 19.44 -8.73
N MET A 14 7.75 20.69 -8.53
CA MET A 14 6.53 21.02 -7.82
C MET A 14 5.36 20.56 -8.69
N VAL A 15 4.93 19.31 -8.50
CA VAL A 15 3.73 18.78 -9.14
C VAL A 15 2.54 19.56 -8.59
N LYS A 16 1.70 20.12 -9.46
CA LYS A 16 0.46 20.75 -9.02
C LYS A 16 -0.47 19.65 -8.51
N PHE A 17 -1.12 19.85 -7.36
CA PHE A 17 -2.09 18.89 -6.82
C PHE A 17 -3.19 18.48 -7.82
N SER A 18 -3.52 19.35 -8.77
CA SER A 18 -4.48 19.07 -9.86
C SER A 18 -4.04 18.01 -10.87
N GLU A 19 -2.77 17.60 -10.87
CA GLU A 19 -2.19 16.65 -11.83
C GLU A 19 -1.91 15.27 -11.21
N LEU A 20 -2.21 15.10 -9.91
CA LEU A 20 -2.03 13.82 -9.22
C LEU A 20 -3.22 12.89 -9.47
N THR A 21 -2.91 11.63 -9.76
CA THR A 21 -3.95 10.60 -9.74
C THR A 21 -4.41 10.39 -8.29
N ILE A 22 -5.67 9.97 -8.12
CA ILE A 22 -6.22 9.60 -6.81
C ILE A 22 -5.40 8.52 -6.12
N ASP A 23 -4.84 7.58 -6.88
CA ASP A 23 -4.00 6.50 -6.37
C ASP A 23 -2.66 7.03 -5.86
N THR A 24 -2.04 7.96 -6.59
CA THR A 24 -0.83 8.67 -6.14
C THR A 24 -1.11 9.44 -4.85
N PHE A 25 -2.24 10.15 -4.77
CA PHE A 25 -2.62 10.89 -3.57
C PHE A 25 -2.80 9.96 -2.36
N ARG A 26 -3.55 8.87 -2.53
CA ARG A 26 -3.77 7.87 -1.48
C ARG A 26 -2.46 7.26 -0.98
N MET A 27 -1.54 6.93 -1.89
CA MET A 27 -0.24 6.37 -1.55
C MET A 27 0.63 7.38 -0.80
N LEU A 28 0.60 8.66 -1.18
CA LEU A 28 1.33 9.72 -0.49
C LEU A 28 0.83 9.90 0.95
N GLN A 29 -0.49 9.94 1.12
CA GLN A 29 -1.13 10.13 2.41
C GLN A 29 -0.90 8.94 3.35
N CYS A 30 -0.90 7.70 2.85
CA CYS A 30 -0.67 6.53 3.71
C CYS A 30 0.81 6.39 4.16
N LEU A 31 1.72 7.17 3.58
CA LEU A 31 3.13 7.28 3.94
C LEU A 31 3.40 8.54 4.79
N GLU A 32 2.41 9.00 5.55
CA GLU A 32 2.52 10.11 6.51
C GLU A 32 2.11 9.66 7.89
N TRP A 33 2.82 10.17 8.90
CA TRP A 33 2.35 10.09 10.26
C TRP A 33 1.02 10.82 10.38
N GLU A 34 0.04 10.16 11.01
CA GLU A 34 -1.19 10.84 11.40
C GLU A 34 -0.84 11.95 12.39
N PRO A 35 -1.35 13.18 12.21
CA PRO A 35 -1.20 14.24 13.18
C PRO A 35 -1.65 13.78 14.55
N SER A 36 -0.71 13.51 15.46
CA SER A 36 -1.03 13.12 16.83
C SER A 36 -1.20 14.41 17.63
N GLY A 37 -2.24 15.16 17.27
CA GLY A 37 -2.68 16.34 17.98
C GLY A 37 -3.99 16.04 18.66
N SER A 38 -4.04 16.15 19.98
CA SER A 38 -5.27 16.18 20.75
C SER A 38 -6.06 17.48 20.46
N PHE A 39 -6.53 17.67 19.23
CA PHE A 39 -7.52 18.71 18.93
C PHE A 39 -8.89 18.41 19.58
N TYR A 40 -9.05 17.21 20.14
CA TYR A 40 -10.20 16.76 20.93
C TYR A 40 -9.85 16.39 22.37
N GLN A 41 -8.86 17.04 23.00
CA GLN A 41 -9.02 17.25 24.44
C GLN A 41 -10.09 18.32 24.62
N SER A 42 -11.36 17.88 24.58
CA SER A 42 -12.41 18.58 25.31
C SER A 42 -11.84 18.78 26.69
N SER A 43 -11.58 20.03 27.05
CA SER A 43 -11.09 20.46 28.35
C SER A 43 -12.16 20.15 29.39
N GLY A 44 -12.30 18.88 29.71
CA GLY A 44 -13.06 18.32 30.81
C GLY A 44 -12.18 18.27 32.05
N SER A 45 -11.62 19.41 32.45
CA SER A 45 -11.06 19.58 33.79
C SER A 45 -11.88 20.61 34.53
N LYS A 46 -12.86 20.10 35.26
CA LYS A 46 -13.41 20.57 36.54
C LYS A 46 -13.27 22.08 36.82
N LEU A 47 -14.44 22.72 36.87
CA LEU A 47 -14.73 23.93 37.63
C LEU A 47 -13.93 23.98 38.95
N SER A 48 -13.02 24.95 39.06
CA SER A 48 -12.56 25.49 40.35
C SER A 48 -12.34 26.99 40.18
N GLN A 49 -13.06 27.76 40.99
CA GLN A 49 -13.03 29.21 41.05
C GLN A 49 -11.66 29.71 41.53
N ASN A 50 -11.18 30.80 40.90
CA ASN A 50 -10.60 32.01 41.49
C ASN A 50 -9.37 32.55 40.74
N GLY A 51 -9.42 33.85 40.40
CA GLY A 51 -8.25 34.74 40.42
C GLY A 51 -7.47 34.98 39.12
N ALA A 52 -7.90 36.01 38.39
CA ALA A 52 -7.12 37.11 37.78
C ALA A 52 -5.74 36.89 37.07
N THR A 53 -5.63 37.61 35.95
CA THR A 53 -4.42 38.13 35.24
C THR A 53 -3.60 37.20 34.35
N GLY A 54 -3.49 37.58 33.07
CA GLY A 54 -2.47 37.08 32.17
C GLY A 54 -2.92 37.10 30.71
N THR A 55 -2.68 38.21 30.02
CA THR A 55 -2.68 38.33 28.56
C THR A 55 -1.60 37.42 27.95
N GLY A 56 -1.90 36.12 27.85
CA GLY A 56 -1.10 35.17 27.09
C GLY A 56 -1.53 35.22 25.64
N ARG A 57 -0.69 35.79 24.76
CA ARG A 57 -0.83 35.56 23.31
C ARG A 57 -0.87 34.05 23.09
N ILE A 58 -2.02 33.54 22.66
CA ILE A 58 -2.16 32.15 22.22
C ILE A 58 -1.15 31.99 21.09
N SER A 59 -0.09 31.21 21.33
CA SER A 59 0.87 30.86 20.31
C SER A 59 0.18 29.91 19.34
N TYR A 60 -0.30 30.44 18.21
CA TYR A 60 -0.87 29.67 17.11
C TYR A 60 0.19 28.79 16.39
N LEU A 61 1.36 28.59 16.98
CA LEU A 61 2.50 27.82 16.48
C LEU A 61 2.72 26.56 17.31
N GLN A 62 1.65 25.95 17.83
CA GLN A 62 1.76 24.59 18.30
C GLN A 62 1.81 23.71 17.05
N ASP A 63 3.00 23.24 16.73
CA ASP A 63 3.26 22.35 15.62
C ASP A 63 2.30 21.16 15.75
N ILE A 64 1.52 20.92 14.70
CA ILE A 64 0.46 19.89 14.67
C ILE A 64 1.09 18.49 14.68
N ALA A 65 2.38 18.40 14.36
CA ALA A 65 3.16 17.19 14.40
C ALA A 65 3.54 16.82 15.84
N ASP A 66 3.30 15.57 16.21
CA ASP A 66 3.77 15.00 17.46
C ASP A 66 5.31 14.96 17.45
N PRO A 67 5.99 15.68 18.37
CA PRO A 67 7.45 15.75 18.38
C PRO A 67 8.12 14.43 18.78
N THR A 68 7.36 13.43 19.25
CA THR A 68 7.86 12.09 19.57
C THR A 68 7.98 11.20 18.33
N LEU A 69 7.36 11.58 17.21
CA LEU A 69 7.42 10.81 15.97
C LEU A 69 8.68 11.14 15.16
N PRO A 70 9.28 10.15 14.50
CA PRO A 70 10.35 10.40 13.52
C PRO A 70 9.86 11.30 12.37
N ALA A 71 10.80 11.90 11.65
CA ALA A 71 10.47 12.64 10.44
C ALA A 71 9.72 11.76 9.42
N ASN A 72 8.80 12.36 8.68
CA ASN A 72 8.16 11.70 7.55
C ASN A 72 9.22 11.29 6.49
N PRO A 73 8.99 10.18 5.77
CA PRO A 73 9.92 9.74 4.72
C PRO A 73 10.03 10.80 3.62
N TRP A 74 11.20 10.86 2.99
CA TRP A 74 11.42 11.70 1.82
C TRP A 74 10.65 11.15 0.61
N LYS A 75 9.98 12.03 -0.15
CA LYS A 75 9.09 11.64 -1.26
C LYS A 75 9.40 12.44 -2.52
N ALA A 76 9.48 11.75 -3.65
CA ALA A 76 9.46 12.36 -4.98
C ALA A 76 8.22 11.89 -5.75
N ILE A 77 7.51 12.84 -6.37
CA ILE A 77 6.32 12.54 -7.17
C ILE A 77 6.62 12.87 -8.62
N LEU A 78 6.45 11.88 -9.49
CA LEU A 78 6.71 12.01 -10.91
C LEU A 78 5.44 11.71 -11.69
N TYR A 79 4.94 12.72 -12.40
CA TYR A 79 3.80 12.55 -13.31
C TYR A 79 4.30 12.52 -14.76
N ARG A 80 4.07 11.37 -15.43
CA ARG A 80 4.53 11.10 -16.80
C ARG A 80 5.98 11.57 -17.06
N PRO A 81 6.96 11.08 -16.28
CA PRO A 81 8.36 11.46 -16.45
C PRO A 81 8.92 10.91 -17.77
N SER A 82 10.03 11.47 -18.26
CA SER A 82 10.87 10.72 -19.20
C SER A 82 11.60 9.61 -18.46
N LEU A 83 11.96 8.51 -19.13
CA LEU A 83 12.77 7.44 -18.55
C LEU A 83 14.06 7.98 -17.92
N THR A 84 14.76 8.86 -18.63
CA THR A 84 15.99 9.50 -18.13
C THR A 84 15.77 10.33 -16.87
N HIS A 85 14.64 11.05 -16.77
CA HIS A 85 14.29 11.81 -15.59
C HIS A 85 13.96 10.88 -14.41
N PHE A 86 13.19 9.82 -14.66
CA PHE A 86 12.88 8.80 -13.66
C PHE A 86 14.15 8.16 -13.08
N ILE A 87 15.06 7.70 -13.94
CA ILE A 87 16.33 7.09 -13.53
C ILE A 87 17.22 8.07 -12.77
N ALA A 88 17.29 9.34 -13.20
CA ALA A 88 18.05 10.36 -12.50
C ALA A 88 17.51 10.60 -11.09
N VAL A 89 16.19 10.65 -10.92
CA VAL A 89 15.55 10.80 -9.60
C VAL A 89 15.83 9.58 -8.73
N LEU A 90 15.65 8.35 -9.23
CA LEU A 90 16.00 7.14 -8.47
C LEU A 90 17.46 7.15 -8.01
N ALA A 91 18.39 7.51 -8.89
CA ALA A 91 19.80 7.59 -8.56
C ALA A 91 20.10 8.63 -7.48
N THR A 92 19.48 9.81 -7.54
CA THR A 92 19.62 10.84 -6.50
C THR A 92 19.12 10.32 -5.14
N ILE A 93 17.95 9.66 -5.11
CA ILE A 93 17.38 9.12 -3.87
C ILE A 93 18.29 8.04 -3.29
N CYS A 94 18.75 7.10 -4.11
CA CYS A 94 19.62 6.02 -3.66
C CYS A 94 20.95 6.52 -3.07
N GLU A 95 21.48 7.64 -3.57
CA GLU A 95 22.71 8.25 -3.06
C GLU A 95 22.47 8.94 -1.71
N GLU A 96 21.31 9.58 -1.54
CA GLU A 96 20.92 10.27 -0.30
C GLU A 96 20.32 9.32 0.76
N LEU A 97 20.00 8.08 0.39
CA LEU A 97 19.38 7.09 1.27
C LEU A 97 20.34 6.70 2.42
N PRO A 98 19.87 6.72 3.69
CA PRO A 98 20.62 6.19 4.82
C PRO A 98 21.05 4.72 4.61
N LEU A 99 22.06 4.26 5.36
CA LEU A 99 22.58 2.90 5.23
C LEU A 99 21.53 1.82 5.52
N ASP A 100 20.61 2.11 6.44
CA ASP A 100 19.47 1.30 6.86
C ASP A 100 18.15 1.69 6.14
N GLY A 101 18.21 2.65 5.21
CA GLY A 101 17.05 3.09 4.47
C GLY A 101 16.61 2.10 3.39
N ILE A 102 15.30 2.07 3.13
CA ILE A 102 14.69 1.26 2.08
C ILE A 102 14.14 2.19 1.00
N LEU A 103 14.49 1.94 -0.26
CA LEU A 103 13.91 2.64 -1.40
C LEU A 103 12.55 2.00 -1.72
N LEU A 104 11.45 2.74 -1.50
CA LEU A 104 10.12 2.36 -1.97
C LEU A 104 9.85 3.03 -3.33
N VAL A 105 9.50 2.22 -4.34
CA VAL A 105 9.03 2.71 -5.65
C VAL A 105 7.62 2.21 -5.89
N TYR A 106 6.67 3.14 -5.94
CA TYR A 106 5.30 2.87 -6.37
C TYR A 106 5.11 3.27 -7.84
N LEU A 107 4.71 2.32 -8.68
CA LEU A 107 4.42 2.53 -10.09
C LEU A 107 2.96 2.21 -10.35
N SER A 108 2.20 3.23 -10.77
CA SER A 108 0.86 3.06 -11.30
C SER A 108 0.87 3.46 -12.77
N ALA A 109 0.60 2.51 -13.64
CA ALA A 109 0.46 2.75 -15.06
C ALA A 109 -0.84 2.09 -15.52
N SER A 110 -1.79 2.90 -15.98
CA SER A 110 -2.95 2.38 -16.70
C SER A 110 -2.42 1.67 -17.93
N GLY A 111 -2.69 0.37 -18.04
CA GLY A 111 -2.32 -0.42 -19.22
C GLY A 111 -2.84 0.32 -20.44
N ALA A 112 -1.93 0.84 -21.26
CA ALA A 112 -2.30 1.45 -22.52
C ALA A 112 -3.02 0.35 -23.29
N GLY A 113 -4.35 0.45 -23.38
CA GLY A 113 -5.19 -0.57 -24.00
C GLY A 113 -4.55 -0.97 -25.31
N SER A 114 -4.32 -2.28 -25.47
CA SER A 114 -3.73 -2.94 -26.64
C SER A 114 -4.22 -2.29 -27.94
N SER A 115 -3.56 -1.22 -28.37
CA SER A 115 -3.85 -0.49 -29.59
C SER A 115 -2.79 -0.94 -30.57
N GLY A 116 -3.26 -1.73 -31.54
CA GLY A 116 -2.47 -2.64 -32.34
C GLY A 116 -1.19 -2.06 -32.94
N ALA A 117 -0.08 -2.73 -32.64
CA ALA A 117 1.00 -3.09 -33.57
C ALA A 117 1.84 -4.17 -32.87
N GLY A 118 2.07 -5.30 -33.54
CA GLY A 118 2.60 -6.52 -32.93
C GLY A 118 3.95 -6.35 -32.24
N HIS A 119 4.00 -6.71 -30.95
CA HIS A 119 4.95 -7.66 -30.33
C HIS A 119 4.59 -7.78 -28.85
N ASN A 120 4.15 -8.97 -28.45
CA ASN A 120 3.81 -9.38 -27.08
C ASN A 120 5.07 -9.61 -26.20
N GLU A 121 6.07 -8.72 -26.19
CA GLU A 121 7.39 -9.11 -25.64
C GLU A 121 8.11 -8.15 -24.70
N SER A 122 7.75 -6.87 -24.59
CA SER A 122 8.42 -6.01 -23.61
C SER A 122 7.60 -5.94 -22.33
N GLY A 123 8.00 -6.71 -21.31
CA GLY A 123 7.49 -6.62 -19.93
C GLY A 123 7.73 -5.27 -19.22
N CYS A 124 7.72 -4.17 -19.98
CA CYS A 124 8.00 -2.81 -19.55
C CYS A 124 6.72 -2.03 -19.25
N LEU A 125 6.82 -1.00 -18.41
CA LEU A 125 5.73 -0.07 -18.10
C LEU A 125 5.92 1.25 -18.85
N ASN A 126 4.89 1.72 -19.55
CA ASN A 126 4.97 2.95 -20.33
C ASN A 126 4.61 4.18 -19.48
N PHE A 127 5.47 5.19 -19.45
CA PHE A 127 5.22 6.47 -18.77
C PHE A 127 4.38 7.46 -19.59
N GLY A 128 4.02 7.09 -20.82
CA GLY A 128 3.23 7.88 -21.75
C GLY A 128 4.06 8.67 -22.75
N SER A 129 3.45 9.01 -23.88
CA SER A 129 4.09 9.76 -24.97
C SER A 129 4.21 11.25 -24.64
N ARG A 130 5.42 11.80 -24.74
CA ARG A 130 5.69 13.25 -24.63
C ARG A 130 5.83 13.97 -25.98
N GLY A 131 5.37 13.34 -27.07
CA GLY A 131 5.52 13.87 -28.43
C GLY A 131 6.89 13.60 -29.07
N ASP A 132 7.78 12.86 -28.38
CA ASP A 132 9.07 12.40 -28.91
C ASP A 132 8.95 10.97 -29.48
N LYS A 133 9.75 10.64 -30.50
CA LYS A 133 9.66 9.38 -31.28
C LYS A 133 10.24 8.15 -30.57
N GLY A 134 10.77 8.29 -29.35
CA GLY A 134 11.39 7.22 -28.58
C GLY A 134 10.43 6.46 -27.65
N SER A 135 10.78 5.23 -27.28
CA SER A 135 10.06 4.45 -26.26
C SER A 135 10.27 5.06 -24.87
N ASN A 136 9.21 5.58 -24.25
CA ASN A 136 9.25 6.13 -22.89
C ASN A 136 8.73 5.10 -21.87
N CYS A 137 9.38 3.94 -21.79
CA CYS A 137 9.00 2.84 -20.92
C CYS A 137 10.15 2.41 -20.01
N ILE A 138 9.81 1.85 -18.85
CA ILE A 138 10.76 1.26 -17.92
C ILE A 138 10.71 -0.26 -17.97
N TYR A 139 11.86 -0.88 -18.13
CA TYR A 139 12.02 -2.34 -18.13
C TYR A 139 12.39 -2.84 -16.73
N PRO A 140 12.10 -4.12 -16.42
CA PRO A 140 12.57 -4.73 -15.18
C PRO A 140 14.10 -4.59 -14.97
N SER A 141 14.89 -4.71 -16.05
CA SER A 141 16.35 -4.57 -16.01
C SER A 141 16.84 -3.19 -15.56
N ASP A 142 16.03 -2.14 -15.75
CA ASP A 142 16.40 -0.77 -15.37
C ASP A 142 16.44 -0.58 -13.85
N PHE A 143 15.86 -1.52 -13.08
CA PHE A 143 15.92 -1.54 -11.62
C PHE A 143 17.18 -2.21 -11.06
N LEU A 144 17.88 -3.04 -11.85
CA LEU A 144 19.07 -3.79 -11.39
C LEU A 144 20.19 -2.91 -10.83
N PRO A 145 20.45 -1.69 -11.35
CA PRO A 145 21.41 -0.78 -10.71
C PRO A 145 21.08 -0.46 -9.25
N PHE A 146 19.79 -0.41 -8.91
CA PHE A 146 19.25 0.04 -7.64
C PHE A 146 19.02 -1.09 -6.63
N THR A 147 19.14 -2.37 -7.03
CA THR A 147 19.13 -3.53 -6.10
C THR A 147 20.43 -3.65 -5.28
N ARG A 148 21.27 -2.61 -5.24
CA ARG A 148 22.43 -2.50 -4.34
C ARG A 148 22.05 -1.96 -2.96
N ARG A 149 20.83 -1.46 -2.84
CA ARG A 149 20.20 -1.01 -1.59
C ARG A 149 18.90 -1.82 -1.42
N PRO A 150 18.39 -1.95 -0.18
CA PRO A 150 17.06 -2.49 0.05
C PRO A 150 16.01 -1.78 -0.81
N LEU A 151 15.27 -2.54 -1.60
CA LEU A 151 14.32 -2.03 -2.59
C LEU A 151 12.97 -2.72 -2.41
N LEU A 152 11.92 -1.92 -2.24
CA LEU A 152 10.53 -2.34 -2.27
C LEU A 152 9.84 -1.77 -3.50
N LEU A 153 9.39 -2.64 -4.40
CA LEU A 153 8.60 -2.26 -5.59
C LEU A 153 7.12 -2.54 -5.35
N VAL A 154 6.28 -1.54 -5.54
CA VAL A 154 4.81 -1.71 -5.58
C VAL A 154 4.36 -1.40 -7.01
N ILE A 155 3.93 -2.42 -7.74
CA ILE A 155 3.60 -2.29 -9.16
C ILE A 155 2.11 -2.56 -9.34
N ASP A 156 1.39 -1.48 -9.61
CA ASP A 156 -0.05 -1.45 -9.90
C ASP A 156 -0.26 -1.34 -11.42
N ASN A 157 -0.18 -2.50 -12.07
CA ASN A 157 -0.34 -2.69 -13.50
C ASN A 157 -0.71 -4.16 -13.83
N ASP A 158 -1.50 -4.39 -14.87
CA ASP A 158 -1.94 -5.72 -15.31
C ASP A 158 -0.79 -6.66 -15.74
N ASN A 159 0.35 -6.09 -16.14
CA ASN A 159 1.58 -6.80 -16.47
C ASN A 159 2.65 -6.75 -15.35
N SER A 160 2.25 -6.46 -14.11
CA SER A 160 3.17 -6.38 -12.95
C SER A 160 4.04 -7.63 -12.77
N ASN A 161 3.50 -8.81 -13.09
CA ASN A 161 4.20 -10.10 -13.01
C ASN A 161 5.48 -10.17 -13.87
N ALA A 162 5.61 -9.36 -14.92
CA ALA A 162 6.81 -9.31 -15.74
C ALA A 162 8.05 -8.83 -14.94
N PHE A 163 7.87 -8.14 -13.81
CA PHE A 163 8.96 -7.62 -12.98
C PHE A 163 9.57 -8.66 -12.04
N LYS A 164 8.97 -9.85 -11.90
CA LYS A 164 9.50 -10.94 -11.05
C LYS A 164 10.92 -11.34 -11.45
N VAL A 165 11.28 -11.19 -12.74
CA VAL A 165 12.62 -11.46 -13.28
C VAL A 165 13.73 -10.68 -12.59
N ILE A 166 13.43 -9.56 -11.91
CA ILE A 166 14.42 -8.80 -11.15
C ILE A 166 14.96 -9.62 -9.98
N ALA A 167 14.13 -10.41 -9.31
CA ALA A 167 14.56 -11.19 -8.14
C ALA A 167 15.58 -12.29 -8.50
N GLU A 168 15.51 -12.83 -9.72
CA GLU A 168 16.48 -13.81 -10.22
C GLU A 168 17.76 -13.15 -10.76
N ALA A 169 17.63 -11.93 -11.28
CA ALA A 169 18.74 -11.18 -11.88
C ALA A 169 19.51 -10.30 -10.89
N SER A 170 18.95 -10.00 -9.72
CA SER A 170 19.58 -9.19 -8.69
C SER A 170 20.83 -9.88 -8.14
N LYS A 171 21.96 -9.18 -8.21
CA LYS A 171 23.25 -9.64 -7.65
C LYS A 171 23.58 -8.99 -6.30
N GLY A 172 22.73 -8.07 -5.84
CA GLY A 172 22.92 -7.29 -4.61
C GLY A 172 21.98 -7.77 -3.52
N GLU A 173 21.27 -6.83 -2.90
CA GLU A 173 20.23 -7.11 -1.92
C GLU A 173 19.01 -7.77 -2.59
N SER A 174 18.30 -8.60 -1.80
CA SER A 174 17.02 -9.15 -2.20
C SER A 174 16.01 -8.01 -2.39
N VAL A 175 15.17 -8.12 -3.43
CA VAL A 175 14.14 -7.12 -3.75
C VAL A 175 12.78 -7.61 -3.25
N ALA A 176 12.09 -6.76 -2.51
CA ALA A 176 10.71 -6.98 -2.13
C ALA A 176 9.79 -6.40 -3.21
N MET A 177 8.74 -7.15 -3.60
CA MET A 177 7.77 -6.70 -4.59
C MET A 177 6.35 -7.01 -4.13
N LEU A 178 5.44 -6.04 -4.32
CA LEU A 178 4.00 -6.20 -4.21
C LEU A 178 3.40 -5.90 -5.60
N LEU A 179 2.83 -6.93 -6.22
CA LEU A 179 2.39 -6.91 -7.62
C LEU A 179 0.87 -7.03 -7.67
N SER A 180 0.21 -6.10 -8.36
CA SER A 180 -1.24 -6.12 -8.54
C SER A 180 -1.71 -7.34 -9.35
N PRO A 181 -3.00 -7.72 -9.26
CA PRO A 181 -3.59 -8.71 -10.15
C PRO A 181 -3.43 -8.36 -11.63
N SER A 182 -3.44 -9.37 -12.49
CA SER A 182 -3.46 -9.18 -13.95
C SER A 182 -4.84 -8.83 -14.50
N ARG A 183 -5.90 -9.09 -13.72
CA ARG A 183 -7.28 -8.70 -14.04
C ARG A 183 -7.99 -8.14 -12.82
N LEU A 184 -8.86 -7.16 -13.06
CA LEU A 184 -9.70 -6.60 -12.01
C LEU A 184 -10.81 -7.61 -11.64
N PRO A 185 -11.01 -7.93 -10.34
CA PRO A 185 -12.11 -8.77 -9.93
C PRO A 185 -13.46 -8.10 -10.24
N PRO A 186 -14.51 -8.86 -10.56
CA PRO A 186 -15.85 -8.30 -10.69
C PRO A 186 -16.29 -7.74 -9.32
N ILE A 187 -16.78 -6.51 -9.34
CA ILE A 187 -17.38 -5.87 -8.15
C ILE A 187 -18.82 -6.38 -8.04
N ALA A 188 -19.31 -6.64 -6.83
CA ALA A 188 -20.63 -7.25 -6.60
C ALA A 188 -21.82 -6.36 -7.05
N SER A 189 -21.59 -5.13 -7.49
CA SER A 189 -22.61 -4.15 -7.89
C SER A 189 -22.31 -3.49 -9.24
N ASP A 190 -23.35 -2.95 -9.89
CA ASP A 190 -23.29 -2.24 -11.18
C ASP A 190 -22.56 -0.88 -11.12
N PHE A 191 -21.93 -0.53 -9.99
CA PHE A 191 -21.20 0.72 -9.75
C PHE A 191 -19.82 0.77 -10.47
N SER A 192 -19.76 0.24 -11.68
CA SER A 192 -18.58 0.31 -12.57
C SER A 192 -18.14 1.75 -12.91
N HIS A 193 -18.98 2.75 -12.58
CA HIS A 193 -18.72 4.17 -12.87
C HIS A 193 -18.15 4.98 -11.70
N THR A 194 -17.97 4.42 -10.50
CA THR A 194 -17.61 5.21 -9.30
C THR A 194 -16.24 4.92 -8.68
N SER A 195 -15.51 3.89 -9.13
CA SER A 195 -14.15 3.66 -8.63
C SER A 195 -13.17 4.61 -9.31
N ASN A 196 -13.03 5.82 -8.76
CA ASN A 196 -11.88 6.66 -9.05
C ASN A 196 -10.64 5.97 -8.44
N GLY A 197 -9.88 5.25 -9.28
CA GLY A 197 -8.59 4.65 -8.92
C GLY A 197 -8.56 3.11 -8.94
N SER A 198 -7.36 2.57 -8.75
CA SER A 198 -7.11 1.13 -8.68
C SER A 198 -7.63 0.51 -7.38
N LEU A 199 -8.34 -0.61 -7.51
CA LEU A 199 -8.78 -1.40 -6.36
C LEU A 199 -7.59 -1.95 -5.56
N PHE A 200 -6.51 -2.35 -6.24
CA PHE A 200 -5.29 -2.84 -5.58
C PHE A 200 -4.69 -1.75 -4.70
N THR A 201 -4.48 -0.56 -5.25
CA THR A 201 -3.98 0.59 -4.49
C THR A 201 -4.94 0.97 -3.36
N MET A 202 -6.25 0.93 -3.60
CA MET A 202 -7.24 1.18 -2.56
C MET A 202 -7.12 0.19 -1.39
N PHE A 203 -6.87 -1.10 -1.64
CA PHE A 203 -6.59 -2.06 -0.57
C PHE A 203 -5.33 -1.70 0.22
N LEU A 204 -4.27 -1.27 -0.46
CA LEU A 204 -3.01 -0.88 0.20
C LEU A 204 -3.14 0.40 1.04
N THR A 205 -4.04 1.31 0.66
CA THR A 205 -4.14 2.64 1.29
C THR A 205 -5.32 2.76 2.27
N ALA A 206 -6.43 2.08 1.98
CA ALA A 206 -7.71 2.12 2.70
C ALA A 206 -8.42 0.74 2.65
N PRO A 207 -7.87 -0.29 3.34
CA PRO A 207 -8.24 -1.70 3.15
C PRO A 207 -9.71 -2.01 3.43
N LEU A 208 -10.28 -1.46 4.51
CA LEU A 208 -11.69 -1.70 4.85
C LEU A 208 -12.63 -1.06 3.82
N GLN A 209 -12.29 0.15 3.34
CA GLN A 209 -13.07 0.82 2.30
C GLN A 209 -13.01 0.04 0.97
N ALA A 210 -11.84 -0.51 0.61
CA ALA A 210 -11.69 -1.38 -0.56
C ALA A 210 -12.50 -2.67 -0.43
N PHE A 211 -12.53 -3.27 0.77
CA PHE A 211 -13.35 -4.43 1.08
C PHE A 211 -14.85 -4.13 0.90
N CYS A 212 -15.34 -3.01 1.44
CA CYS A 212 -16.73 -2.59 1.27
C CYS A 212 -17.09 -2.32 -0.20
N LEU A 213 -16.19 -1.65 -0.93
CA LEU A 213 -16.36 -1.39 -2.36
C LEU A 213 -16.46 -2.68 -3.17
N LEU A 214 -15.59 -3.66 -2.92
CA LEU A 214 -15.62 -4.98 -3.59
C LEU A 214 -16.96 -5.69 -3.40
N LEU A 215 -17.56 -5.55 -2.21
CA LEU A 215 -18.85 -6.12 -1.85
C LEU A 215 -20.04 -5.27 -2.32
N GLY A 216 -19.78 -4.15 -2.98
CA GLY A 216 -20.79 -3.30 -3.59
C GLY A 216 -21.51 -2.35 -2.62
N PHE A 217 -20.98 -2.15 -1.42
CA PHE A 217 -21.51 -1.17 -0.47
C PHE A 217 -21.08 0.25 -0.85
N SER A 218 -22.01 1.21 -0.83
CA SER A 218 -21.66 2.63 -0.92
C SER A 218 -21.36 3.20 0.47
N GLY A 219 -20.54 4.26 0.54
CA GLY A 219 -20.18 4.88 1.81
C GLY A 219 -21.36 5.46 2.61
N THR A 220 -22.53 5.64 1.98
CA THR A 220 -23.76 6.12 2.64
C THR A 220 -24.63 4.99 3.20
N ASP A 221 -24.38 3.73 2.80
CA ASP A 221 -25.20 2.58 3.18
C ASP A 221 -24.70 1.87 4.45
N ILE A 222 -23.53 2.27 4.96
CA ILE A 222 -22.86 1.58 6.05
C ILE A 222 -23.07 2.35 7.35
N ASP A 223 -23.65 1.66 8.33
CA ASP A 223 -23.74 2.13 9.71
C ASP A 223 -22.33 2.38 10.29
N LEU A 224 -22.16 3.56 10.90
CA LEU A 224 -20.85 4.02 11.38
C LEU A 224 -20.31 3.14 12.51
N ASP A 225 -21.17 2.60 13.37
CA ASP A 225 -20.75 1.73 14.47
C ASP A 225 -20.28 0.37 13.93
N LEU A 226 -20.97 -0.17 12.92
CA LEU A 226 -20.51 -1.37 12.20
C LEU A 226 -19.16 -1.14 11.52
N TYR A 227 -18.98 0.01 10.86
CA TYR A 227 -17.71 0.35 10.21
C TYR A 227 -16.57 0.45 11.23
N ASN A 228 -16.78 1.17 12.33
CA ASN A 228 -15.80 1.30 13.41
C ASN A 228 -15.44 -0.06 14.03
N LYS A 229 -16.44 -0.93 14.23
CA LYS A 229 -16.24 -2.29 14.73
C LYS A 229 -15.36 -3.11 13.76
N ALA A 230 -15.63 -3.02 12.46
CA ALA A 230 -14.83 -3.69 11.44
C ALA A 230 -13.41 -3.12 11.36
N GLU A 231 -13.24 -1.81 11.54
CA GLU A 231 -11.92 -1.16 11.55
C GLU A 231 -11.07 -1.62 12.73
N MET A 232 -11.66 -1.71 13.93
CA MET A 232 -10.98 -2.23 15.12
C MET A 232 -10.59 -3.70 14.96
N LEU A 233 -11.48 -4.53 14.40
CA LEU A 233 -11.19 -5.93 14.09
C LEU A 233 -10.05 -6.05 13.07
N LEU A 234 -10.09 -5.27 11.99
CA LEU A 234 -9.05 -5.29 10.96
C LEU A 234 -7.71 -4.82 11.53
N SER A 235 -7.68 -3.71 12.25
CA SER A 235 -6.47 -3.15 12.86
C SER A 235 -5.79 -4.15 13.80
N SER A 236 -6.55 -4.75 14.72
CA SER A 236 -6.04 -5.78 15.63
C SER A 236 -5.56 -7.03 14.88
N SER A 237 -6.27 -7.45 13.84
CA SER A 237 -5.88 -8.61 13.03
C SER A 237 -4.58 -8.39 12.25
N LEU A 238 -4.42 -7.22 11.61
CA LEU A 238 -3.20 -6.86 10.89
C LEU A 238 -1.99 -6.85 11.83
N ASN A 239 -2.14 -6.31 13.05
CA ASN A 239 -1.08 -6.32 14.06
C ASN A 239 -0.68 -7.75 14.46
N ASN A 240 -1.66 -8.63 14.69
CA ASN A 240 -1.40 -10.04 15.00
C ASN A 240 -0.68 -10.76 13.85
N TRP A 241 -1.09 -10.51 12.60
CA TRP A 241 -0.41 -11.08 11.43
C TRP A 241 1.02 -10.57 11.31
N GLY A 242 1.27 -9.30 11.58
CA GLY A 242 2.61 -8.72 11.58
C GLY A 242 3.53 -9.33 12.64
N LEU A 243 3.02 -9.53 13.86
CA LEU A 243 3.77 -10.18 14.93
C LEU A 243 4.09 -11.65 14.60
N ALA A 244 3.10 -12.39 14.10
CA ALA A 244 3.29 -13.79 13.72
C ALA A 244 4.27 -13.94 12.56
N LEU A 245 4.21 -13.03 11.58
CA LEU A 245 5.15 -13.01 10.45
C LEU A 245 6.57 -12.66 10.91
N ALA A 246 6.74 -11.65 11.77
CA ALA A 246 8.03 -11.26 12.32
C ALA A 246 8.68 -12.34 13.19
N SER A 247 7.88 -13.26 13.73
CA SER A 247 8.33 -14.39 14.54
C SER A 247 8.61 -15.66 13.72
N SER A 248 8.50 -15.60 12.38
CA SER A 248 8.71 -16.76 11.51
C SER A 248 10.18 -16.97 11.18
N ASP A 249 10.70 -18.16 11.48
CA ASP A 249 12.09 -18.56 11.17
C ASP A 249 12.37 -18.67 9.66
N THR A 250 11.32 -18.77 8.84
CA THR A 250 11.40 -18.90 7.39
C THR A 250 11.17 -17.58 6.65
N LEU A 251 11.10 -16.46 7.37
CA LEU A 251 10.91 -15.15 6.77
C LEU A 251 12.15 -14.72 6.00
N ASP A 252 11.98 -14.35 4.73
CA ASP A 252 13.08 -13.78 3.95
C ASP A 252 13.58 -12.48 4.62
N PRO A 253 14.90 -12.25 4.73
CA PRO A 253 15.46 -11.05 5.36
C PRO A 253 14.91 -9.73 4.80
N VAL A 254 14.55 -9.67 3.52
CA VAL A 254 13.98 -8.45 2.92
C VAL A 254 12.63 -8.11 3.56
N TRP A 255 11.81 -9.10 3.88
CA TRP A 255 10.55 -8.89 4.59
C TRP A 255 10.78 -8.52 6.04
N GLY A 256 11.85 -9.03 6.67
CA GLY A 256 12.28 -8.59 8.01
C GLY A 256 12.58 -7.09 8.06
N GLN A 257 13.30 -6.57 7.06
CA GLN A 257 13.57 -5.13 6.93
C GLN A 257 12.28 -4.33 6.69
N VAL A 258 11.39 -4.82 5.81
CA VAL A 258 10.08 -4.20 5.53
C VAL A 258 9.20 -4.15 6.79
N LEU A 259 9.21 -5.20 7.61
CA LEU A 259 8.48 -5.22 8.87
C LEU A 259 9.06 -4.27 9.92
N GLY A 260 10.35 -3.93 9.82
CA GLY A 260 11.01 -2.99 10.72
C GLY A 260 10.54 -1.54 10.53
N ASP A 261 10.13 -1.16 9.32
CA ASP A 261 9.63 0.20 9.05
C ASP A 261 8.10 0.28 9.21
N PRO A 262 7.58 1.26 9.97
CA PRO A 262 6.15 1.34 10.30
C PRO A 262 5.24 1.59 9.10
N PHE A 263 5.70 2.31 8.07
CA PHE A 263 4.90 2.65 6.90
C PHE A 263 4.82 1.48 5.92
N ILE A 264 5.96 0.91 5.54
CA ILE A 264 5.98 -0.19 4.58
C ILE A 264 5.55 -1.52 5.22
N ARG A 265 5.71 -1.69 6.55
CA ARG A 265 5.01 -2.75 7.31
C ARG A 265 3.51 -2.65 7.13
N ARG A 266 2.94 -1.44 7.26
CA ARG A 266 1.50 -1.23 7.09
C ARG A 266 1.05 -1.59 5.67
N LEU A 267 1.82 -1.22 4.65
CA LEU A 267 1.55 -1.60 3.26
C LEU A 267 1.58 -3.13 3.07
N LEU A 268 2.60 -3.81 3.60
CA LEU A 268 2.71 -5.28 3.52
C LEU A 268 1.52 -5.99 4.17
N LEU A 269 1.10 -5.56 5.36
CA LEU A 269 -0.03 -6.18 6.07
C LEU A 269 -1.35 -5.95 5.33
N ARG A 270 -1.54 -4.76 4.76
CA ARG A 270 -2.70 -4.45 3.91
C ARG A 270 -2.69 -5.23 2.59
N PHE A 271 -1.50 -5.50 2.04
CA PHE A 271 -1.34 -6.41 0.91
C PHE A 271 -1.77 -7.84 1.27
N ILE A 272 -1.34 -8.37 2.43
CA ILE A 272 -1.75 -9.70 2.90
C ILE A 272 -3.28 -9.76 3.04
N PHE A 273 -3.89 -8.71 3.57
CA PHE A 273 -5.35 -8.59 3.64
C PHE A 273 -5.99 -8.60 2.24
N CYS A 274 -5.49 -7.80 1.30
CA CYS A 274 -5.95 -7.79 -0.09
C CYS A 274 -5.91 -9.19 -0.72
N GLN A 275 -4.76 -9.85 -0.61
CA GLN A 275 -4.55 -11.19 -1.15
C GLN A 275 -5.50 -12.20 -0.51
N THR A 276 -5.70 -12.14 0.81
CA THR A 276 -6.60 -13.03 1.54
C THR A 276 -8.06 -12.84 1.13
N VAL A 277 -8.53 -11.59 1.07
CA VAL A 277 -9.89 -11.25 0.63
C VAL A 277 -10.14 -11.81 -0.76
N LEU A 278 -9.25 -11.56 -1.72
CA LEU A 278 -9.41 -12.00 -3.11
C LEU A 278 -9.28 -13.52 -3.27
N THR A 279 -8.48 -14.18 -2.44
CA THR A 279 -8.37 -15.66 -2.43
C THR A 279 -9.68 -16.32 -2.03
N LEU A 280 -10.42 -15.73 -1.09
CA LEU A 280 -11.68 -16.27 -0.57
C LEU A 280 -12.91 -15.76 -1.33
N TYR A 281 -12.76 -14.72 -2.16
CA TYR A 281 -13.88 -14.07 -2.84
C TYR A 281 -14.50 -14.98 -3.90
N ALA A 282 -15.76 -15.37 -3.70
CA ALA A 282 -16.43 -16.41 -4.48
C ALA A 282 -16.41 -16.17 -6.01
N PRO A 283 -16.61 -14.95 -6.53
CA PRO A 283 -16.56 -14.70 -7.98
C PRO A 283 -15.22 -15.01 -8.68
N VAL A 284 -14.11 -14.95 -7.92
CA VAL A 284 -12.75 -15.18 -8.43
C VAL A 284 -12.03 -16.33 -7.74
N TYR A 285 -12.76 -17.14 -6.97
CA TYR A 285 -12.19 -18.27 -6.24
C TYR A 285 -11.45 -19.23 -7.18
N ASN A 286 -10.24 -19.64 -6.78
CA ASN A 286 -9.31 -20.47 -7.57
C ASN A 286 -8.88 -19.88 -8.93
N LYS A 287 -8.95 -18.56 -9.12
CA LYS A 287 -8.49 -17.89 -10.35
C LYS A 287 -7.30 -16.96 -10.08
N ASN A 288 -6.10 -17.43 -10.43
CA ASN A 288 -4.85 -16.75 -10.10
C ASN A 288 -4.70 -15.36 -10.75
N GLU A 289 -5.34 -15.12 -11.90
CA GLU A 289 -5.25 -13.85 -12.62
C GLU A 289 -5.86 -12.66 -11.85
N PHE A 290 -6.71 -12.93 -10.85
CA PHE A 290 -7.31 -11.93 -9.97
C PHE A 290 -6.59 -11.77 -8.64
N LEU A 291 -5.50 -12.52 -8.40
CA LEU A 291 -4.78 -12.47 -7.14
C LEU A 291 -3.54 -11.59 -7.25
N PRO A 292 -3.31 -10.69 -6.27
CA PRO A 292 -2.05 -9.99 -6.16
C PRO A 292 -0.97 -11.00 -5.71
N THR A 293 0.28 -10.76 -6.12
CA THR A 293 1.41 -11.63 -5.74
C THR A 293 2.55 -10.82 -5.18
N CYS A 294 3.38 -11.44 -4.35
CA CYS A 294 4.58 -10.82 -3.80
C CYS A 294 5.82 -11.66 -4.11
N VAL A 295 6.97 -10.99 -4.11
CA VAL A 295 8.28 -11.62 -4.26
C VAL A 295 9.22 -11.02 -3.21
N PRO A 296 9.97 -11.82 -2.44
CA PRO A 296 9.86 -13.28 -2.33
C PRO A 296 8.51 -13.69 -1.72
N SER A 297 8.10 -14.95 -1.88
CA SER A 297 6.84 -15.42 -1.30
C SER A 297 6.88 -15.33 0.22
N LEU A 298 5.79 -14.86 0.82
CA LEU A 298 5.66 -14.79 2.28
C LEU A 298 5.46 -16.20 2.86
N PRO A 299 6.06 -16.52 4.01
CA PRO A 299 5.77 -17.76 4.71
C PRO A 299 4.34 -17.75 5.24
N LYS A 300 3.82 -18.93 5.58
CA LYS A 300 2.54 -19.07 6.28
C LYS A 300 2.81 -19.16 7.79
N PRO A 301 2.69 -18.06 8.55
CA PRO A 301 2.95 -18.11 9.98
C PRO A 301 1.88 -18.95 10.70
N VAL A 302 2.26 -19.51 11.85
CA VAL A 302 1.31 -20.17 12.75
C VAL A 302 0.48 -19.09 13.43
N LEU A 303 -0.83 -19.09 13.15
CA LEU A 303 -1.78 -18.13 13.70
C LEU A 303 -2.74 -18.82 14.67
N SER A 304 -3.16 -18.09 15.71
CA SER A 304 -4.27 -18.52 16.56
C SER A 304 -5.55 -18.66 15.70
N PRO A 305 -6.43 -19.65 15.96
CA PRO A 305 -7.64 -19.88 15.18
C PRO A 305 -8.48 -18.61 14.97
N SER A 306 -8.66 -17.80 16.02
CA SER A 306 -9.43 -16.55 15.99
C SER A 306 -8.82 -15.50 15.04
N TYR A 307 -7.51 -15.50 14.85
CA TYR A 307 -6.77 -14.59 13.99
C TYR A 307 -6.26 -15.25 12.71
N SER A 308 -6.70 -16.46 12.39
CA SER A 308 -6.41 -17.07 11.10
C SER A 308 -6.93 -16.19 9.96
N TYR A 309 -6.25 -16.20 8.82
CA TYR A 309 -6.63 -15.39 7.66
C TYR A 309 -8.11 -15.54 7.30
N GLN A 310 -8.63 -16.77 7.27
CA GLN A 310 -10.03 -17.05 6.96
C GLN A 310 -11.00 -16.56 8.05
N SER A 311 -10.70 -16.79 9.33
CA SER A 311 -11.53 -16.34 10.46
C SER A 311 -11.75 -14.83 10.44
N VAL A 312 -10.70 -14.05 10.18
CA VAL A 312 -10.79 -12.60 10.09
C VAL A 312 -11.70 -12.15 8.94
N ILE A 313 -11.58 -12.76 7.76
CA ILE A 313 -12.46 -12.43 6.62
C ILE A 313 -13.90 -12.85 6.91
N LEU A 314 -14.13 -14.00 7.55
CA LEU A 314 -15.46 -14.46 7.96
C LEU A 314 -16.13 -13.46 8.91
N HIS A 315 -15.42 -13.00 9.95
CA HIS A 315 -15.95 -12.02 10.89
C HIS A 315 -16.22 -10.66 10.23
N LEU A 316 -15.30 -10.17 9.41
CA LEU A 316 -15.51 -8.93 8.66
C LEU A 316 -16.73 -9.04 7.75
N ALA A 317 -16.84 -10.13 6.98
CA ALA A 317 -18.00 -10.37 6.12
C ALA A 317 -19.30 -10.50 6.94
N SER A 318 -19.24 -11.09 8.14
CA SER A 318 -20.40 -11.17 9.04
C SER A 318 -20.86 -9.81 9.56
N ILE A 319 -19.95 -8.88 9.85
CA ILE A 319 -20.31 -7.51 10.27
C ILE A 319 -21.16 -6.82 9.20
N PHE A 320 -20.87 -7.06 7.92
CA PHE A 320 -21.60 -6.48 6.78
C PHE A 320 -22.68 -7.41 6.20
N SER A 321 -23.02 -8.52 6.86
CA SER A 321 -23.99 -9.51 6.34
C SER A 321 -23.67 -10.00 4.91
N ALA A 322 -22.37 -10.13 4.61
CA ALA A 322 -21.81 -10.36 3.29
C ALA A 322 -21.08 -11.71 3.16
N THR A 323 -21.26 -12.63 4.13
CA THR A 323 -20.60 -13.95 4.16
C THR A 323 -20.85 -14.77 2.90
N LYS A 324 -22.03 -14.60 2.27
CA LYS A 324 -22.41 -15.26 1.00
C LYS A 324 -21.47 -14.99 -0.19
N TYR A 325 -20.64 -13.94 -0.12
CA TYR A 325 -19.68 -13.59 -1.17
C TYR A 325 -18.32 -14.28 -1.02
N PHE A 326 -18.14 -15.11 0.01
CA PHE A 326 -16.88 -15.76 0.32
C PHE A 326 -17.02 -17.28 0.46
N ILE A 327 -15.94 -17.99 0.14
CA ILE A 327 -15.82 -19.44 0.29
C ILE A 327 -14.78 -19.72 1.37
N PHE A 328 -15.21 -20.40 2.44
CA PHE A 328 -14.37 -20.77 3.59
C PHE A 328 -14.19 -22.29 3.66
N SER A 329 -13.11 -22.76 4.27
CA SER A 329 -12.93 -24.19 4.57
C SER A 329 -13.84 -24.65 5.70
N GLU A 330 -14.23 -25.93 5.69
CA GLU A 330 -15.17 -26.53 6.66
C GLU A 330 -14.74 -26.38 8.13
N ASP A 331 -13.43 -26.27 8.39
CA ASP A 331 -12.88 -26.12 9.74
C ASP A 331 -13.12 -24.72 10.37
N VAL A 332 -13.65 -23.77 9.60
CA VAL A 332 -13.88 -22.39 10.06
C VAL A 332 -15.37 -22.18 10.32
N SER A 333 -15.82 -22.43 11.56
CA SER A 333 -17.22 -22.23 11.95
C SER A 333 -17.46 -20.84 12.58
N PRO A 334 -18.65 -20.23 12.40
CA PRO A 334 -19.02 -19.00 13.10
C PRO A 334 -19.10 -19.15 14.63
N GLU A 335 -19.31 -20.37 15.13
CA GLU A 335 -19.58 -20.66 16.54
C GLU A 335 -18.30 -20.86 17.38
N THR A 336 -17.15 -21.13 16.75
CA THR A 336 -15.86 -21.33 17.44
C THR A 336 -15.22 -20.05 18.00
N VAL A 337 -15.86 -18.89 17.87
CA VAL A 337 -15.24 -17.58 18.20
C VAL A 337 -15.99 -16.81 19.30
N SER A 338 -17.18 -17.27 19.70
CA SER A 338 -17.96 -16.59 20.76
C SER A 338 -17.55 -16.96 22.19
N THR A 339 -16.55 -17.80 22.43
CA THR A 339 -16.32 -18.37 23.78
C THR A 339 -15.15 -17.81 24.59
N ASN A 340 -14.52 -16.70 24.19
CA ASN A 340 -13.43 -16.09 25.01
C ASN A 340 -13.63 -14.59 25.23
N VAL A 341 -14.82 -14.20 25.69
CA VAL A 341 -15.00 -12.95 26.42
C VAL A 341 -15.91 -13.26 27.62
N ASP A 342 -15.28 -13.75 28.68
CA ASP A 342 -15.75 -13.61 30.07
C ASP A 342 -14.54 -13.23 30.94
#